data_AF-A0A846DB09-F1
#
_entry.id   AF-A0A846DB09-F1
#
_cell.length_a   1.000
_cell.length_b   1.000
_cell.length_c   1.000
_cell.angle_alpha   90.00
_cell.angle_beta   90.00
_cell.angle_gamma   90.00
#
_symmetry.space_group_name_H-M   'P 1'
#
loop_
_entity.id
_entity.type
_entity.pdbx_description
1 polymer ?
#
loop_
_entity_poly.entity_id
_entity_poly.type
_entity_poly.pdbx_seq_one_letter_code
_entity_poly.pdbx_strand_id
1 'polypeptide(L)'
;PQPSTPHTPWHSTPYQALPEVYVQNASLEIAWSRVVLEEYTIAGKVIMPFITHDHEGLDINDLKDWWYVNYLIEQGDAHLPLVCQKPI
;
A
#
# COMPACT_ATOMS: atom_id res chain seq x y z
N PRO A 1 9.17 10.84 14.02
CA PRO A 1 9.44 11.62 15.26
C PRO A 1 9.41 10.69 16.49
N GLN A 2 10.43 10.74 17.36
CA GLN A 2 10.38 10.03 18.65
C GLN A 2 9.27 10.60 19.55
N PRO A 3 8.65 9.79 20.43
CA PRO A 3 7.62 10.30 21.34
C PRO A 3 8.29 11.17 22.41
N SER A 4 7.58 12.21 22.85
CA SER A 4 8.06 13.26 23.77
C SER A 4 8.29 12.79 25.21
N THR A 5 8.21 11.50 25.50
CA THR A 5 8.48 10.93 26.83
C THR A 5 9.45 9.73 26.71
N PRO A 6 10.65 9.77 27.32
CA PRO A 6 11.76 8.87 26.95
C PRO A 6 11.66 7.41 27.40
N HIS A 7 10.52 6.93 27.91
CA HIS A 7 10.49 5.67 28.69
C HIS A 7 9.50 4.59 28.25
N THR A 8 8.47 4.90 27.45
CA THR A 8 7.49 3.88 27.05
C THR A 8 7.82 3.35 25.66
N PRO A 9 8.07 2.05 25.49
CA PRO A 9 8.32 1.47 24.17
C PRO A 9 7.05 1.53 23.32
N TRP A 10 7.22 1.50 21.99
CA TRP A 10 6.11 1.58 21.04
C TRP A 10 5.03 0.51 21.24
N HIS A 11 5.43 -0.71 21.62
CA HIS A 11 4.48 -1.81 21.91
C HIS A 11 3.61 -1.58 23.16
N SER A 12 3.93 -0.57 23.97
CA SER A 12 3.18 -0.16 25.17
C SER A 12 2.56 1.24 25.02
N THR A 13 2.60 1.81 23.82
CA THR A 13 2.04 3.13 23.51
C THR A 13 0.67 2.98 22.85
N PRO A 14 -0.34 3.80 23.19
CA PRO A 14 -1.64 3.75 22.51
C PRO A 14 -1.49 4.09 21.01
N TYR A 15 -2.29 3.45 20.14
CA TYR A 15 -2.20 3.60 18.68
C TYR A 15 -2.24 5.06 18.20
N GLN A 16 -3.01 5.93 18.85
CA GLN A 16 -3.14 7.35 18.49
C GLN A 16 -1.86 8.17 18.70
N ALA A 17 -0.94 7.66 19.53
CA ALA A 17 0.36 8.29 19.79
C ALA A 17 1.50 7.69 18.95
N LEU A 18 1.21 6.66 18.14
CA LEU A 18 2.17 6.12 17.19
C LEU A 18 2.30 7.04 15.97
N PRO A 19 3.49 7.12 15.34
CA PRO A 19 3.64 7.84 14.09
C PRO A 19 2.83 7.18 12.99
N GLU A 20 2.43 7.98 12.01
CA GLU A 20 1.90 7.45 10.75
C GLU A 20 2.99 6.64 10.03
N VAL A 21 2.59 5.47 9.54
CA VAL A 21 3.44 4.56 8.77
C VAL A 21 2.68 4.09 7.54
N TYR A 22 3.38 3.98 6.42
CA TYR A 22 2.84 3.44 5.18
C TYR A 22 3.48 2.09 4.88
N VAL A 23 2.69 1.18 4.31
CA VAL A 23 3.13 -0.17 3.93
C VAL A 23 2.93 -0.32 2.43
N GLN A 24 3.94 -0.84 1.74
CA GLN A 24 3.85 -1.16 0.32
C GLN A 24 2.95 -2.39 0.14
N ASN A 25 1.97 -2.30 -0.77
CA ASN A 25 0.95 -3.34 -1.02
C ASN A 25 1.21 -4.13 -2.32
N ALA A 26 2.32 -3.86 -3.00
CA ALA A 26 2.70 -4.48 -4.28
C ALA A 26 1.72 -4.33 -5.45
N SER A 27 0.72 -3.47 -5.35
CA SER A 27 -0.31 -3.33 -6.38
C SER A 27 0.14 -2.52 -7.60
N LEU A 28 0.98 -1.50 -7.41
CA LEU A 28 1.51 -0.67 -8.50
C LEU A 28 2.96 -0.23 -8.22
N GLU A 29 3.83 -0.46 -9.20
CA GLU A 29 5.21 0.03 -9.19
C GLU A 29 5.55 0.69 -10.54
N ILE A 30 6.08 1.90 -10.49
CA ILE A 30 6.53 2.65 -11.67
C ILE A 30 7.98 3.05 -11.43
N ALA A 31 8.87 2.57 -12.28
CA ALA A 31 10.30 2.90 -12.22
C ALA A 31 10.83 3.16 -13.63
N TRP A 32 11.89 3.98 -13.71
CA TRP A 32 12.66 4.12 -14.94
C TRP A 32 13.34 2.78 -15.27
N SER A 33 13.38 2.39 -16.54
CA SER A 33 14.00 1.13 -16.97
C SER A 33 15.44 0.96 -16.48
N ARG A 34 16.22 2.05 -16.45
CA ARG A 34 17.59 2.05 -15.90
C ARG A 34 17.69 1.59 -14.44
N VAL A 35 16.65 1.80 -13.62
CA VAL A 35 16.64 1.39 -12.20
C VAL A 35 16.74 -0.14 -12.11
N VAL A 36 16.00 -0.85 -12.96
CA VAL A 36 16.06 -2.31 -13.01
C VAL A 36 17.31 -2.78 -13.76
N LEU A 37 17.63 -2.15 -14.89
CA LEU A 37 18.67 -2.64 -15.82
C LEU A 37 20.11 -2.33 -15.38
N GLU A 38 20.33 -1.22 -14.68
CA GLU A 38 21.66 -0.75 -14.29
C GLU A 38 21.87 -0.84 -12.77
N GLU A 39 20.83 -0.55 -11.96
CA GLU A 39 20.92 -0.54 -10.49
C GLU A 39 20.46 -1.85 -9.85
N TYR A 40 19.87 -2.78 -10.62
CA TYR A 40 19.41 -4.11 -10.17
C TYR A 40 18.48 -4.07 -8.95
N THR A 41 17.58 -3.10 -8.91
CA THR A 41 16.56 -2.92 -7.86
C THR A 41 15.23 -2.49 -8.48
N ILE A 42 14.11 -2.69 -7.77
CA ILE A 42 12.78 -2.22 -8.18
C ILE A 42 12.47 -0.83 -7.61
N ALA A 43 13.07 -0.46 -6.47
CA ALA A 43 12.74 0.78 -5.75
C ALA A 43 13.63 1.97 -6.11
N GLY A 44 14.88 1.72 -6.52
CA GLY A 44 15.88 2.76 -6.74
C GLY A 44 16.26 3.51 -5.45
N LYS A 45 16.78 4.74 -5.59
CA LYS A 45 17.29 5.57 -4.47
C LYS A 45 16.33 6.65 -3.99
N VAL A 46 15.35 7.02 -4.81
CA VAL A 46 14.35 8.05 -4.52
C VAL A 46 12.98 7.41 -4.72
N ILE A 47 12.20 7.36 -3.65
CA ILE A 47 10.91 6.67 -3.62
C ILE A 47 9.82 7.72 -3.37
N MET A 48 8.78 7.70 -4.18
CA MET A 48 7.59 8.50 -4.00
C MET A 48 6.39 7.55 -3.90
N PRO A 49 5.56 7.63 -2.84
CA PRO A 49 4.42 6.74 -2.70
C PRO A 49 3.28 7.15 -3.65
N PHE A 50 2.61 6.15 -4.21
CA PHE A 50 1.27 6.29 -4.75
C PHE A 50 0.31 5.76 -3.68
N ILE A 51 -0.52 6.63 -3.11
CA ILE A 51 -1.42 6.26 -2.00
C ILE A 51 -2.69 5.67 -2.59
N THR A 52 -2.93 4.39 -2.31
CA THR A 52 -4.16 3.67 -2.65
C THR A 52 -5.23 3.91 -1.59
N HIS A 53 -6.50 3.89 -2.01
CA HIS A 53 -7.64 3.98 -1.12
C HIS A 53 -8.48 2.69 -1.13
N ASP A 54 -9.22 2.46 -0.05
CA ASP A 54 -10.15 1.33 0.09
C ASP A 54 -9.54 -0.02 -0.30
N HIS A 55 -10.09 -0.69 -1.30
CA HIS A 55 -9.70 -2.03 -1.74
C HIS A 55 -8.72 -2.05 -2.92
N GLU A 56 -8.20 -0.89 -3.35
CA GLU A 56 -7.25 -0.79 -4.48
C GLU A 56 -5.95 -1.60 -4.24
N GLY A 57 -5.58 -1.75 -2.96
CA GLY A 57 -4.37 -2.43 -2.52
C GLY A 57 -4.55 -3.88 -2.10
N LEU A 58 -5.71 -4.49 -2.38
CA LEU A 58 -6.04 -5.82 -1.86
C LEU A 58 -5.26 -6.90 -2.64
N ASP A 59 -4.48 -7.69 -1.90
CA ASP A 59 -3.59 -8.73 -2.42
C ASP A 59 -4.18 -10.13 -2.21
N ILE A 60 -3.92 -11.06 -3.13
CA ILE A 60 -4.48 -12.41 -3.13
C ILE A 60 -3.35 -13.43 -3.08
N ASN A 61 -3.15 -14.05 -1.92
CA ASN A 61 -2.10 -15.04 -1.70
C ASN A 61 -2.67 -16.45 -1.53
N ASP A 62 -3.85 -16.57 -0.92
CA ASP A 62 -4.48 -17.86 -0.64
C ASP A 62 -6.00 -17.91 -0.91
N LEU A 63 -6.60 -19.06 -0.62
CA LEU A 63 -8.02 -19.31 -0.87
C LEU A 63 -8.97 -18.45 -0.02
N LYS A 64 -8.53 -18.00 1.16
CA LYS A 64 -9.32 -17.10 2.00
C LYS A 64 -9.37 -15.71 1.41
N ASP A 65 -8.24 -15.23 0.88
CA ASP A 65 -8.19 -13.95 0.17
C ASP A 65 -9.12 -13.99 -1.04
N TRP A 66 -9.07 -15.08 -1.81
CA TRP A 66 -9.97 -15.30 -2.95
C TRP A 66 -11.45 -15.28 -2.55
N TRP A 67 -11.82 -15.98 -1.48
CA TRP A 67 -13.19 -15.95 -0.97
C TRP A 67 -13.61 -14.54 -0.57
N TYR A 68 -12.73 -13.81 0.14
CA TYR A 68 -13.02 -12.47 0.62
C TYR A 68 -13.21 -11.46 -0.52
N VAL A 69 -12.37 -11.52 -1.55
CA VAL A 69 -12.52 -10.68 -2.76
C VAL A 69 -13.89 -10.88 -3.40
N ASN A 70 -14.31 -12.14 -3.56
CA ASN A 70 -15.61 -12.45 -4.16
C ASN A 70 -16.75 -11.93 -3.29
N TYR A 71 -16.66 -12.10 -1.97
CA TYR A 71 -17.64 -11.53 -1.04
C TYR A 71 -17.77 -10.01 -1.20
N LEU A 72 -16.64 -9.27 -1.25
CA LEU A 72 -16.66 -7.82 -1.42
C LEU A 72 -17.27 -7.38 -2.76
N ILE A 73 -17.00 -8.12 -3.83
CA ILE A 73 -17.60 -7.85 -5.16
C ILE A 73 -19.11 -8.09 -5.12
N GLU A 74 -19.57 -9.19 -4.51
CA GLU A 74 -21.00 -9.52 -4.38
C GLU A 74 -21.78 -8.49 -3.55
N GLN A 75 -21.15 -7.91 -2.52
CA GLN A 75 -21.76 -6.82 -1.74
C GLN A 75 -21.72 -5.45 -2.46
N GLY A 76 -20.88 -5.30 -3.49
CA GLY A 76 -20.64 -4.02 -4.15
C GLY A 76 -19.68 -3.10 -3.41
N ASP A 77 -18.95 -3.62 -2.41
CA ASP A 77 -18.00 -2.85 -1.59
C ASP A 77 -16.65 -2.66 -2.30
N ALA A 78 -16.23 -3.64 -3.10
CA ALA A 78 -15.01 -3.54 -3.91
C ALA A 78 -15.31 -2.88 -5.26
N HIS A 79 -14.76 -1.68 -5.47
CA HIS A 79 -14.81 -0.97 -6.74
C HIS A 79 -13.48 -0.26 -7.01
N LEU A 80 -13.11 -0.16 -8.28
CA LEU A 80 -11.97 0.64 -8.71
C LEU A 80 -12.42 2.10 -8.93
N PRO A 81 -11.51 3.07 -8.77
CA PRO A 81 -11.83 4.47 -9.03
C PRO A 81 -12.26 4.69 -10.48
N LEU A 82 -13.30 5.52 -10.66
CA LEU A 82 -13.77 5.89 -12.00
C LEU A 82 -12.75 6.82 -12.67
N VAL A 83 -12.09 6.33 -13.72
CA VAL A 83 -11.16 7.13 -14.53
C VAL A 83 -11.91 7.73 -15.73
N CYS A 84 -12.16 9.04 -15.70
CA CYS A 84 -12.87 9.74 -16.78
C CYS A 84 -11.98 10.05 -18.01
N GLN A 85 -10.70 9.70 -17.97
CA GLN A 85 -9.75 9.91 -19.05
C GLN A 85 -9.79 8.73 -20.04
N LYS A 86 -9.96 9.02 -21.33
CA LYS A 86 -9.81 7.99 -22.37
C LYS A 86 -8.33 7.61 -22.53
N PRO A 87 -8.01 6.34 -22.84
CA PRO A 87 -6.68 5.96 -23.27
C PRO A 87 -6.22 6.85 -24.43
N ILE A 88 -4.95 7.28 -24.39
CA ILE A 88 -4.31 8.09 -25.44
C ILE A 88 -3.99 7.20 -26.63
#